data_AF-A0A974TYT3-F1
#
_entry.id   AF-A0A974TYT3-F1
#
_cell.length_a   1.000
_cell.length_b   1.000
_cell.length_c   1.000
_cell.angle_alpha   90.00
_cell.angle_beta   90.00
_cell.angle_gamma   90.00
#
_symmetry.space_group_name_H-M   'P 1'
#
loop_
_entity.id
_entity.type
_entity.pdbx_description
1 polymer ?
#
loop_
_entity_poly.entity_id
_entity_poly.type
_entity_poly.pdbx_seq_one_letter_code
_entity_poly.pdbx_strand_id
1 'polypeptide(L)'
;MAFNLIDPHVARRLLDDLRRFSNKELDEEDFAMAPVLRSYRLTLGPAYALSGTVSGHPYIPDGREIVSSQLFFLDSERAVARTLNRWYRLGMPHGSERN
;
A
#
# COMPACT_ATOMS: atom_id res chain seq x y z
N MET A 1 8.79 8.29 -14.46
CA MET A 1 9.53 7.25 -13.70
C MET A 1 8.52 6.38 -12.97
N ALA A 2 8.72 5.05 -13.02
CA ALA A 2 7.85 4.09 -12.35
C ALA A 2 8.59 3.39 -11.19
N PHE A 3 7.93 3.27 -10.04
CA PHE A 3 8.41 2.58 -8.85
C PHE A 3 7.40 1.51 -8.43
N ASN A 4 7.85 0.25 -8.47
CA ASN A 4 7.15 -0.86 -7.84
C ASN A 4 7.74 -1.05 -6.45
N LEU A 5 6.99 -0.68 -5.41
CA LEU A 5 7.42 -0.83 -4.02
C LEU A 5 7.07 -2.22 -3.46
N ILE A 6 6.34 -3.03 -4.24
CA ILE A 6 6.10 -4.45 -3.98
C ILE A 6 6.12 -5.21 -5.31
N ASP A 7 6.71 -6.40 -5.31
CA ASP A 7 6.66 -7.32 -6.42
C ASP A 7 5.23 -7.91 -6.57
N PRO A 8 4.61 -7.92 -7.77
CA PRO A 8 3.26 -8.44 -7.96
C PRO A 8 3.07 -9.92 -7.60
N HIS A 9 4.08 -10.77 -7.77
CA HIS A 9 4.03 -12.18 -7.38
C HIS A 9 4.08 -12.31 -5.85
N VAL A 10 4.89 -11.50 -5.19
CA VAL A 10 4.90 -11.42 -3.71
C VAL A 10 3.54 -10.95 -3.19
N ALA A 11 2.95 -9.93 -3.80
CA ALA A 11 1.63 -9.43 -3.43
C ALA A 11 0.53 -10.49 -3.62
N ARG A 12 0.61 -11.27 -4.71
CA ARG A 12 -0.32 -12.38 -4.96
C ARG A 12 -0.20 -13.45 -3.88
N ARG A 13 1.01 -13.91 -3.60
CA ARG A 13 1.26 -14.94 -2.57
C ARG A 13 0.74 -14.50 -1.20
N LEU A 14 1.02 -13.25 -0.81
CA LEU A 14 0.49 -12.68 0.44
C LEU A 14 -1.04 -12.72 0.48
N LEU A 15 -1.72 -12.32 -0.59
CA LEU A 15 -3.18 -12.35 -0.65
C LEU A 15 -3.72 -13.78 -0.52
N ASP A 16 -3.09 -14.74 -1.20
CA ASP A 16 -3.51 -16.13 -1.17
C ASP A 16 -3.32 -16.74 0.23
N ASP A 17 -2.20 -16.46 0.90
CA ASP A 17 -1.94 -16.89 2.29
C ASP A 17 -3.01 -16.32 3.25
N LEU A 18 -3.32 -15.03 3.16
CA LEU A 18 -4.32 -14.37 4.00
C LEU A 18 -5.74 -14.90 3.75
N ARG A 19 -6.06 -15.31 2.52
CA ARG A 19 -7.34 -15.94 2.16
C ARG A 19 -7.46 -17.32 2.76
N ARG A 20 -6.45 -18.18 2.57
CA ARG A 20 -6.41 -19.52 3.16
C ARG A 20 -6.56 -19.45 4.68
N PHE A 21 -5.85 -18.52 5.33
CA PHE A 21 -5.99 -18.29 6.77
C PHE A 21 -7.42 -17.90 7.16
N SER A 22 -8.00 -16.92 6.45
CA SER A 22 -9.36 -16.42 6.74
C SER A 22 -10.44 -17.49 6.55
N ASN A 23 -10.22 -18.42 5.60
CA ASN A 23 -11.10 -19.54 5.33
C ASN A 23 -10.86 -20.75 6.25
N LYS A 24 -9.89 -20.68 7.17
CA LYS A 24 -9.47 -21.79 8.04
C LYS A 24 -8.96 -23.02 7.26
N GLU A 25 -8.26 -22.76 6.15
CA GLU A 25 -7.62 -23.75 5.27
C GLU A 25 -6.12 -23.94 5.60
N LEU A 26 -5.67 -23.39 6.73
CA LEU A 26 -4.31 -23.55 7.24
C LEU A 26 -4.37 -24.27 8.58
N ASP A 27 -3.44 -25.21 8.80
CA ASP A 27 -3.29 -25.94 10.05
C ASP A 27 -1.87 -25.81 10.63
N GLU A 28 -1.56 -26.59 11.67
CA GLU A 28 -0.25 -26.56 12.32
C GLU A 28 0.90 -26.99 11.38
N GLU A 29 0.63 -27.88 10.41
CA GLU A 29 1.64 -28.37 9.48
C GLU A 29 2.06 -27.28 8.49
N ASP A 30 1.13 -26.44 8.03
CA ASP A 30 1.43 -25.27 7.19
C ASP A 30 2.44 -24.31 7.87
N PHE A 31 2.47 -24.27 9.21
CA PHE A 31 3.37 -23.40 9.98
C PHE A 31 4.60 -24.12 10.54
N ALA A 32 4.70 -25.45 10.41
CA ALA A 32 5.77 -26.24 11.03
C ALA A 32 7.18 -25.81 10.60
N MET A 33 7.32 -25.30 9.38
CA MET A 33 8.58 -24.82 8.81
C MET A 33 8.72 -23.28 8.85
N ALA A 34 7.76 -22.57 9.45
CA ALA A 34 7.82 -21.11 9.56
C ALA A 34 8.92 -20.69 10.55
N PRO A 35 9.62 -19.56 10.30
CA PRO A 35 10.63 -19.06 11.23
C PRO A 35 10.00 -18.61 12.56
N VAL A 36 10.63 -18.98 13.68
CA VAL A 36 10.19 -18.59 15.02
C VAL A 36 10.79 -17.24 15.43
N LEU A 37 9.96 -16.20 15.52
CA LEU A 37 10.35 -14.88 16.02
C LEU A 37 10.14 -14.79 17.54
N ARG A 38 11.24 -14.87 18.32
CA ARG A 38 11.19 -14.78 19.80
C ARG A 38 11.17 -13.32 20.27
N SER A 39 10.52 -13.07 21.41
CA SER A 39 10.42 -11.73 22.03
C SER A 39 9.92 -10.64 21.07
N TYR A 40 8.97 -10.99 20.20
CA TYR A 40 8.45 -10.06 19.20
C TYR A 40 7.78 -8.85 19.85
N ARG A 41 7.93 -7.69 19.21
CA ARG A 41 7.25 -6.44 19.57
C ARG A 41 6.81 -5.72 18.29
N LEU A 42 5.63 -5.11 18.34
CA LEU A 42 5.18 -4.19 17.29
C LEU A 42 6.09 -2.96 17.22
N THR A 43 6.68 -2.71 16.06
CA THR A 43 7.55 -1.57 15.80
C THR A 43 7.04 -0.81 14.57
N LEU A 44 7.07 0.52 14.63
CA LEU A 44 6.76 1.35 13.48
C LEU A 44 7.96 1.34 12.52
N GLY A 45 7.74 0.84 11.31
CA GLY A 45 8.72 0.88 10.22
C GLY A 45 8.42 2.03 9.24
N PRO A 46 9.42 2.47 8.45
CA PRO A 46 9.18 3.41 7.38
C PRO A 46 8.35 2.76 6.27
N ALA A 47 7.25 3.41 5.89
CA ALA A 47 6.46 3.08 4.71
C ALA A 47 6.23 4.35 3.91
N TYR A 48 6.37 4.28 2.59
CA TYR A 48 6.02 5.40 1.74
C TYR A 48 4.51 5.61 1.72
N ALA A 49 4.07 6.86 1.73
CA ALA A 49 2.69 7.28 1.54
C ALA A 49 2.69 8.53 0.66
N LEU A 50 1.53 8.88 0.09
CA LEU A 50 1.33 10.12 -0.64
C LEU A 50 0.66 11.15 0.26
N SER A 51 0.96 12.42 0.03
CA SER A 51 0.28 13.56 0.65
C SER A 51 -0.12 14.56 -0.42
N GLY A 52 -1.24 15.23 -0.21
CA GLY A 52 -1.75 16.31 -1.04
C GLY A 52 -3.25 16.51 -0.88
N THR A 53 -3.78 17.50 -1.58
CA THR A 53 -5.21 17.78 -1.67
C THR A 53 -5.92 16.73 -2.53
N VAL A 54 -6.95 16.09 -1.97
CA VAL A 54 -7.72 15.04 -2.66
C VAL A 54 -9.01 15.58 -3.27
N SER A 55 -9.42 14.98 -4.38
CA SER A 55 -10.74 15.12 -4.98
C SER A 55 -11.28 13.78 -5.46
N GLY A 56 -12.59 13.58 -5.46
CA GLY A 56 -13.25 12.36 -5.92
C GLY A 56 -13.07 11.16 -5.00
N HIS A 57 -12.66 11.37 -3.75
CA HIS A 57 -12.58 10.30 -2.75
C HIS A 57 -13.99 10.01 -2.21
N PRO A 58 -14.46 8.75 -2.18
CA PRO A 58 -15.87 8.47 -1.87
C PRO A 58 -16.26 8.71 -0.41
N TYR A 59 -15.27 8.88 0.48
CA TYR A 59 -15.51 9.12 1.91
C TYR A 59 -14.86 10.40 2.44
N ILE A 60 -14.14 11.16 1.60
CA ILE A 60 -13.43 12.38 2.03
C ILE A 60 -13.87 13.49 1.09
N PRO A 61 -14.40 14.61 1.61
CA PRO A 61 -14.77 15.75 0.79
C PRO A 61 -13.59 16.26 -0.05
N ASP A 62 -13.91 16.82 -1.21
CA ASP A 62 -12.91 17.44 -2.08
C ASP A 62 -12.23 18.63 -1.40
N GLY A 63 -10.99 18.91 -1.79
CA GLY A 63 -10.21 20.04 -1.27
C GLY A 63 -9.52 19.75 0.08
N ARG A 64 -9.58 18.51 0.58
CA ARG A 64 -8.95 18.12 1.84
C ARG A 64 -7.51 17.66 1.62
N GLU A 65 -6.59 18.23 2.40
CA GLU A 65 -5.24 17.68 2.57
C GLU A 65 -5.30 16.34 3.30
N ILE A 66 -4.63 15.34 2.73
CA ILE A 66 -4.58 13.99 3.29
C ILE A 66 -3.16 13.43 3.29
N VAL A 67 -2.96 12.41 4.12
CA VAL A 67 -1.89 11.42 3.96
C VAL A 67 -2.57 10.09 3.62
N SER A 68 -2.13 9.44 2.56
CA SER A 68 -2.71 8.17 2.12
C SER A 68 -2.27 7.02 3.03
N SER A 69 -2.92 5.87 2.88
CA SER A 69 -2.31 4.59 3.30
C SER A 69 -1.01 4.32 2.54
N GLN A 70 -0.26 3.29 2.95
CA GLN A 70 0.98 2.85 2.30
C GLN A 70 0.88 2.80 0.77
N LEU A 71 1.89 3.35 0.09
CA LEU A 71 2.10 3.35 -1.34
C LEU A 71 2.78 2.04 -1.78
N PHE A 72 2.26 1.43 -2.84
CA PHE A 72 2.77 0.18 -3.41
C PHE A 72 3.21 0.32 -4.87
N PHE A 73 2.64 1.28 -5.59
CA PHE A 73 2.98 1.57 -6.99
C PHE A 73 2.91 3.07 -7.25
N LEU A 74 3.85 3.59 -8.02
CA LEU A 74 3.85 4.95 -8.51
C LEU A 74 4.36 4.97 -9.95
N ASP A 75 3.59 5.55 -10.86
CA ASP A 75 4.04 5.88 -12.21
C ASP A 75 3.76 7.36 -12.47
N SER A 76 4.81 8.17 -12.38
CA SER A 76 4.70 9.62 -12.54
C SER A 76 4.47 10.04 -14.00
N GLU A 77 4.86 9.22 -14.97
CA GLU A 77 4.66 9.51 -16.40
C GLU A 77 3.21 9.27 -16.79
N ARG A 78 2.60 8.22 -16.25
CA ARG A 78 1.17 7.92 -16.43
C ARG A 78 0.28 8.64 -15.43
N ALA A 79 0.86 9.40 -14.51
CA ALA A 79 0.16 10.11 -13.44
C ALA A 79 -0.78 9.20 -12.63
N VAL A 80 -0.29 8.04 -12.22
CA VAL A 80 -1.07 7.08 -11.40
C VAL A 80 -0.27 6.53 -10.23
N ALA A 81 -0.96 6.23 -9.14
CA ALA A 81 -0.41 5.56 -7.98
C ALA A 81 -1.39 4.55 -7.39
N ARG A 82 -0.88 3.46 -6.83
CA ARG A 82 -1.65 2.49 -6.03
C ARG A 82 -1.17 2.52 -4.59
N THR A 83 -2.09 2.82 -3.67
CA THR A 83 -1.88 2.68 -2.23
C THR A 83 -2.48 1.37 -1.72
N LEU A 84 -2.58 1.12 -0.41
CA LEU A 84 -3.31 -0.04 0.11
C LEU A 84 -4.77 -0.04 -0.37
N ASN A 85 -5.45 1.11 -0.28
CA ASN A 85 -6.91 1.15 -0.41
C ASN A 85 -7.42 1.73 -1.74
N ARG A 86 -6.64 2.60 -2.40
CA ARG A 86 -7.08 3.29 -3.62
C ARG A 86 -6.05 3.30 -4.75
N TRP A 87 -6.56 3.41 -5.96
CA TRP A 87 -5.83 4.03 -7.07
C TRP A 87 -6.02 5.54 -6.97
N TYR A 88 -4.96 6.30 -7.19
CA TYR A 88 -4.99 7.75 -7.34
C TYR A 88 -4.53 8.11 -8.74
N ARG A 89 -5.29 8.99 -9.38
CA ARG A 89 -4.77 9.81 -10.47
C ARG A 89 -3.99 10.96 -9.83
N LEU A 90 -2.78 11.19 -10.30
CA LEU A 90 -1.91 12.23 -9.78
C LEU A 90 -2.13 13.52 -10.56
N GLY A 91 -2.29 14.61 -9.81
CA GLY A 91 -2.26 15.95 -10.37
C GLY A 91 -0.84 16.46 -10.51
N MET A 92 -0.71 17.78 -10.50
CA MET A 92 0.57 18.46 -10.48
C MET A 92 1.35 18.09 -9.21
N PRO A 93 2.66 17.78 -9.31
CA PRO A 93 3.47 17.46 -8.13
C PRO A 93 3.60 18.67 -7.20
N HIS A 94 3.71 18.42 -5.91
CA HIS A 94 3.87 19.50 -4.93
C HIS A 94 5.05 20.42 -5.30
N GLY A 95 4.80 21.73 -5.33
CA GLY A 95 5.81 22.73 -5.66
C GLY A 95 5.93 23.08 -7.15
N SER A 96 5.17 22.44 -8.05
CA SER A 96 5.10 22.86 -9.46
C SER A 96 4.16 24.04 -9.72
N GLU A 97 3.52 24.59 -8.68
CA GLU A 97 2.69 25.80 -8.75
C GLU A 97 3.49 27.11 -8.66
N ARG A 98 4.83 27.05 -8.63
CA ARG A 98 5.67 28.25 -8.70
C ARG A 98 6.02 28.57 -10.15
N ASN A 99 5.15 29.37 -10.78
CA ASN A 99 5.50 30.40 -11.77
C ASN A 99 4.44 31.48 -11.77
#